data_AF-A0A972L8Q8-F1
#
_entry.id   AF-A0A972L8Q8-F1
#
_cell.length_a   1.000
_cell.length_b   1.000
_cell.length_c   1.000
_cell.angle_alpha   90.00
_cell.angle_beta   90.00
_cell.angle_gamma   90.00
#
_symmetry.space_group_name_H-M   'P 1'
#
loop_
_entity.id
_entity.type
_entity.pdbx_description
1 polymer ?
#
loop_
_entity_poly.entity_id
_entity_poly.type
_entity_poly.pdbx_seq_one_letter_code
_entity_poly.pdbx_strand_id
1 'polypeptide(L)'
;MFCPHCSSKVDPEAILCSRCGMEGVFPSSSDRVCDLFLMGYADPSVADQVIDFLKSRTFWESSEEFQARLGQLPLLLTKEMSLERAHVLRTELEGTGAIIEIRERRMRGRGMAKKLGEPEEENPEPVSVKKSGWSGSGYLLLLVLSLLSVIYLGLHRNFTQDRKSVERAVRKITSHFPESLSRNGSRRIPVGAVEKVDVSARKDSEGIRWNNEGVTFMKEGRYDDAVDRFQRALKRLPDEIVLRRNLQRAWLQKGYAAMKGKDNEGAIAAFEEAVKVLDPSPDIYKFMGVAALNLSDTTRAERYFKEYLSRVPRDPEVEKMFGELLYKQNRLKEGISHLKNYLSANPDDVKIRKLVDKAGREAEAEAGFDTREGEHFDVRYDGRENTEAGWLVISLLDEAYQRIGAEFNYYPAGRLTTILYSDDDFRAVTRTPDWTGGVYDGKIRIPIGGLKERSDQLERVVNHEYTHALIRRMVGRDIPTWLNEGLAQYFEGEPLKVHDRNVAYILRSRDVLPLRDLEGSFLKMGGDTASLAYTESFTVVDYIIRNHGIYAVQKMLGDLASGVPFEKSLVAATGMDYAGLREAWLQDLEKKYP
;
A
#
# COMPACT_ATOMS: atom_id res chain seq x y z
N MET A 1 -9.98 34.26 51.51
CA MET A 1 -10.77 33.44 50.56
C MET A 1 -12.25 33.49 50.94
N PHE A 2 -13.18 32.91 50.16
CA PHE A 2 -14.60 32.82 50.55
C PHE A 2 -14.96 31.36 50.86
N CYS A 3 -15.71 31.11 51.94
CA CYS A 3 -16.15 29.77 52.32
C CYS A 3 -17.06 29.20 51.21
N PRO A 4 -16.75 28.04 50.62
CA PRO A 4 -17.53 27.51 49.50
C PRO A 4 -18.95 27.09 49.90
N HIS A 5 -19.24 26.95 51.20
CA HIS A 5 -20.54 26.53 51.68
C HIS A 5 -21.48 27.69 52.03
N CYS A 6 -20.97 28.80 52.59
CA CYS A 6 -21.80 29.94 53.00
C CYS A 6 -21.35 31.29 52.44
N SER A 7 -20.33 31.30 51.59
CA SER A 7 -19.80 32.45 50.84
C SER A 7 -19.34 33.63 51.71
N SER A 8 -19.09 33.41 53.01
CA SER A 8 -18.48 34.39 53.90
C SER A 8 -16.98 34.49 53.66
N LYS A 9 -16.39 35.67 53.90
CA LYS A 9 -14.95 35.91 53.72
C LYS A 9 -14.19 35.27 54.89
N VAL A 10 -13.22 34.39 54.59
CA VAL A 10 -12.42 33.63 55.57
C VAL A 10 -10.94 33.93 55.38
N ASP A 11 -10.23 33.99 56.50
CA ASP A 11 -8.77 34.16 56.56
C ASP A 11 -8.07 32.89 56.05
N PRO A 12 -7.09 32.97 55.11
CA PRO A 12 -6.44 31.81 54.50
C PRO A 12 -5.73 30.85 55.46
N GLU A 13 -5.38 31.30 56.66
CA GLU A 13 -4.63 30.50 57.65
C GLU A 13 -5.52 29.85 58.72
N ALA A 14 -6.83 30.08 58.70
CA ALA A 14 -7.77 29.50 59.66
C ALA A 14 -8.33 28.16 59.18
N ILE A 15 -8.18 27.10 60.00
CA ILE A 15 -8.60 25.72 59.69
C ILE A 15 -10.15 25.54 59.76
N LEU A 16 -10.85 26.48 60.39
CA LEU A 16 -12.28 26.44 60.66
C LEU A 16 -12.98 27.73 60.21
N CYS A 17 -14.08 27.60 59.46
CA CYS A 17 -14.92 28.75 59.14
C CYS A 17 -15.73 29.18 60.38
N SER A 18 -15.44 30.37 60.93
CA SER A 18 -16.06 30.90 62.15
C SER A 18 -17.58 31.12 62.09
N ARG A 19 -18.20 31.00 60.90
CA ARG A 19 -19.64 31.22 60.70
C ARG A 19 -20.46 29.93 60.53
N CYS A 20 -19.89 28.88 59.94
CA CYS A 20 -20.61 27.62 59.69
C CYS A 20 -19.91 26.38 60.28
N GLY A 21 -18.70 26.53 60.81
CA GLY A 21 -18.02 25.48 61.58
C GLY A 21 -17.41 24.33 60.79
N MET A 22 -17.29 24.42 59.46
CA MET A 22 -16.62 23.36 58.68
C MET A 22 -15.09 23.42 58.79
N GLU A 23 -14.48 22.27 59.07
CA GLU A 23 -13.04 21.99 59.01
C GLU A 23 -12.62 21.59 57.59
N GLY A 24 -11.55 22.21 57.07
CA GLY A 24 -10.93 21.82 55.81
C GLY A 24 -9.44 21.56 55.98
N VAL A 25 -8.98 20.34 55.69
CA VAL A 25 -7.55 20.01 55.60
C VAL A 25 -7.07 20.35 54.18
N PHE A 26 -6.29 21.41 54.04
CA PHE A 26 -5.51 21.68 52.83
C PHE A 26 -4.07 21.22 53.03
N PRO A 27 -3.53 20.30 52.21
CA PRO A 27 -2.10 20.07 52.16
C PRO A 27 -1.42 21.08 51.23
N SER A 28 -0.48 21.80 51.83
CA SER A 28 0.58 22.59 51.23
C SER A 28 1.49 21.76 50.31
N SER A 29 2.05 22.45 49.31
CA SER A 29 3.32 22.16 48.60
C SER A 29 3.44 20.83 47.86
N SER A 30 3.54 20.95 46.53
CA SER A 30 4.58 20.32 45.69
C SER A 30 5.40 19.21 46.34
N ASP A 31 5.30 17.97 45.84
CA ASP A 31 6.47 17.05 45.66
C ASP A 31 6.16 15.60 45.25
N ARG A 32 4.99 15.27 44.65
CA ARG A 32 4.76 13.90 44.13
C ARG A 32 4.14 13.83 42.73
N VAL A 33 4.39 14.85 41.92
CA VAL A 33 4.18 14.79 40.45
C VAL A 33 5.37 14.08 39.77
N CYS A 34 6.48 13.85 40.48
CA CYS A 34 7.77 13.52 39.90
C CYS A 34 8.04 12.05 39.57
N ASP A 35 7.32 11.06 40.10
CA ASP A 35 7.77 9.66 39.91
C ASP A 35 7.16 8.90 38.72
N LEU A 36 6.17 9.47 38.04
CA LEU A 36 5.61 8.85 36.81
C LEU A 36 6.03 9.57 35.52
N PHE A 37 6.89 10.58 35.65
CA PHE A 37 7.62 11.20 34.54
C PHE A 37 8.99 10.56 34.29
N LEU A 38 9.35 9.50 35.03
CA LEU A 38 10.64 8.81 34.90
C LEU A 38 10.68 7.83 33.72
N MET A 39 10.24 8.28 32.55
CA MET A 39 10.99 8.09 31.31
C MET A 39 10.83 9.32 30.39
N GLY A 40 11.59 10.38 30.68
CA GLY A 40 12.25 11.15 29.62
C GLY A 40 11.68 12.51 29.25
N TYR A 41 11.42 13.41 30.20
CA TYR A 41 11.10 14.80 29.86
C TYR A 41 11.59 15.76 30.96
N ALA A 42 12.33 16.81 30.55
CA ALA A 42 13.04 17.73 31.44
C ALA A 42 12.40 19.14 31.54
N ASP A 43 11.13 19.32 31.14
CA ASP A 43 10.47 20.63 31.13
C ASP A 43 9.07 20.55 31.79
N PRO A 44 8.88 21.09 33.00
CA PRO A 44 7.61 21.07 33.73
C PRO A 44 6.47 21.80 33.03
N SER A 45 6.77 22.83 32.22
CA SER A 45 5.73 23.64 31.55
C SER A 45 4.95 22.87 30.47
N VAL A 46 5.60 21.84 29.89
CA VAL A 46 5.04 20.96 28.86
C VAL A 46 4.13 19.91 29.50
N ALA A 47 4.37 19.53 30.76
CA ALA A 47 3.57 18.54 31.47
C ALA A 47 2.15 19.05 31.77
N ASP A 48 2.02 20.28 32.27
CA ASP A 48 0.72 20.89 32.58
C ASP A 48 -0.13 21.09 31.30
N GLN A 49 0.50 21.50 30.20
CA GLN A 49 -0.17 21.68 28.91
C GLN A 49 -0.66 20.36 28.30
N VAL A 50 0.07 19.26 28.49
CA VAL A 50 -0.36 17.92 28.06
C VAL A 50 -1.50 17.40 28.92
N ILE A 51 -1.48 17.65 30.23
CA ILE A 51 -2.56 17.27 31.15
C ILE A 51 -3.84 18.06 30.83
N ASP A 52 -3.74 19.37 30.60
CA ASP A 52 -4.88 20.21 30.24
C ASP A 52 -5.45 19.86 28.85
N PHE A 53 -4.58 19.52 27.89
CA PHE A 53 -4.97 19.02 26.58
C PHE A 53 -5.78 17.70 26.69
N LEU A 54 -5.34 16.76 27.53
CA LEU A 54 -6.04 15.50 27.75
C LEU A 54 -7.38 15.69 28.49
N LYS A 55 -7.43 16.56 29.52
CA LYS A 55 -8.66 16.94 30.22
C LYS A 55 -9.69 17.57 29.27
N SER A 56 -9.24 18.38 28.31
CA SER A 56 -10.13 19.04 27.35
C SER A 56 -10.77 18.11 26.31
N ARG A 57 -10.30 16.86 26.19
CA ARG A 57 -10.67 15.94 25.09
C ARG A 57 -11.07 14.53 25.53
N THR A 58 -11.21 14.28 26.84
CA THR A 58 -11.67 13.00 27.39
C THR A 58 -12.71 13.22 28.50
N PHE A 59 -13.61 12.25 28.73
CA PHE A 59 -14.77 12.33 29.63
C PHE A 59 -14.44 12.23 31.14
N TRP A 60 -13.30 12.75 31.60
CA TRP A 60 -12.92 12.65 33.02
C TRP A 60 -13.26 13.94 33.76
N GLU A 61 -14.02 13.84 34.83
CA GLU A 61 -14.61 15.01 35.51
C GLU A 61 -13.62 15.68 36.49
N SER A 62 -12.50 15.04 36.87
CA SER A 62 -11.48 15.66 37.73
C SER A 62 -10.06 15.08 37.62
N SER A 63 -9.08 15.82 38.14
CA SER A 63 -7.65 15.42 38.19
C SER A 63 -7.35 14.28 39.17
N GLU A 64 -8.21 14.06 40.15
CA GLU A 64 -8.06 13.03 41.20
C GLU A 64 -8.44 11.63 40.68
N GLU A 65 -9.45 11.55 39.81
CA GLU A 65 -9.88 10.29 39.19
C GLU A 65 -8.78 9.69 38.29
N PHE A 66 -8.02 10.54 37.62
CA PHE A 66 -6.88 10.16 36.78
C PHE A 66 -5.71 9.60 37.62
N GLN A 67 -5.38 10.25 38.74
CA GLN A 67 -4.28 9.85 39.63
C GLN A 67 -4.57 8.53 40.36
N ALA A 68 -5.81 8.32 40.82
CA ALA A 68 -6.22 7.09 41.50
C ALA A 68 -6.08 5.83 40.63
N ARG A 69 -6.26 5.94 39.30
CA ARG A 69 -6.11 4.82 38.36
C ARG A 69 -4.65 4.54 37.97
N LEU A 70 -3.79 5.55 37.99
CA LEU A 70 -2.34 5.41 37.75
C LEU A 70 -1.63 4.67 38.89
N GLY A 71 -2.03 4.91 40.14
CA GLY A 71 -1.45 4.27 41.32
C GLY A 71 -1.70 2.76 41.46
N GLN A 72 -2.53 2.16 40.60
CA GLN A 72 -2.88 0.72 40.63
C GLN A 72 -2.07 -0.15 39.65
N LEU A 73 -1.07 0.41 38.96
CA LEU A 73 -0.27 -0.29 37.95
C LEU A 73 1.02 -0.91 38.57
N PRO A 74 1.32 -2.22 38.35
CA PRO A 74 2.56 -2.81 38.85
C PRO A 74 3.79 -2.38 38.04
N LEU A 75 4.89 -2.05 38.74
CA LEU A 75 6.18 -1.63 38.18
C LEU A 75 7.09 -2.83 37.83
N LEU A 76 7.68 -2.81 36.63
CA LEU A 76 8.70 -3.77 36.19
C LEU A 76 10.10 -3.18 36.39
N LEU A 77 10.86 -3.70 37.35
CA LEU A 77 12.27 -3.31 37.55
C LEU A 77 13.13 -3.96 36.46
N THR A 78 13.93 -3.15 35.77
CA THR A 78 14.81 -3.61 34.67
C THR A 78 16.26 -3.73 35.12
N LYS A 79 17.05 -4.49 34.34
CA LYS A 79 18.43 -4.91 34.64
C LYS A 79 19.46 -3.76 34.77
N GLU A 80 19.08 -2.52 34.47
CA GLU A 80 19.95 -1.33 34.45
C GLU A 80 19.79 -0.42 35.68
N MET A 81 18.90 -0.76 36.61
CA MET A 81 18.80 -0.03 37.87
C MET A 81 20.02 -0.34 38.76
N SER A 82 20.72 0.70 39.22
CA SER A 82 21.84 0.52 40.15
C SER A 82 21.38 -0.16 41.43
N LEU A 83 22.20 -1.07 41.98
CA LEU A 83 21.86 -1.92 43.12
C LEU A 83 21.36 -1.13 44.33
N GLU A 84 21.91 0.06 44.58
CA GLU A 84 21.51 0.96 45.66
C GLU A 84 20.09 1.51 45.47
N ARG A 85 19.73 1.92 44.25
CA ARG A 85 18.40 2.45 43.94
C ARG A 85 17.34 1.37 43.87
N ALA A 86 17.68 0.19 43.40
CA ALA A 86 16.80 -0.97 43.45
C ALA A 86 16.50 -1.38 44.91
N HIS A 87 17.46 -1.20 45.82
CA HIS A 87 17.27 -1.53 47.23
C HIS A 87 16.37 -0.53 47.96
N VAL A 88 16.55 0.78 47.73
CA VAL A 88 15.71 1.82 48.34
C VAL A 88 14.26 1.71 47.87
N LEU A 89 14.04 1.54 46.57
CA LEU A 89 12.69 1.38 46.01
C LEU A 89 12.00 0.11 46.51
N ARG A 90 12.76 -0.96 46.73
CA ARG A 90 12.27 -2.21 47.32
C ARG A 90 11.80 -2.03 48.75
N THR A 91 12.56 -1.33 49.59
CA THR A 91 12.21 -1.09 50.99
C THR A 91 10.96 -0.23 51.14
N GLU A 92 10.74 0.74 50.25
CA GLU A 92 9.53 1.57 50.23
C GLU A 92 8.28 0.81 49.74
N LEU A 93 8.45 -0.12 48.79
CA LEU A 93 7.36 -0.93 48.25
C LEU A 93 6.98 -2.10 49.18
N GLU A 94 7.94 -2.70 49.87
CA GLU A 94 7.69 -3.68 50.94
C GLU A 94 6.97 -3.01 52.13
N GLY A 95 7.27 -1.73 52.43
CA GLY A 95 6.58 -0.92 53.44
C GLY A 95 5.13 -0.54 53.11
N THR A 96 4.71 -0.68 51.86
CA THR A 96 3.34 -0.39 51.39
C THR A 96 2.51 -1.64 51.08
N GLY A 97 3.07 -2.83 51.34
CA GLY A 97 2.37 -4.13 51.22
C GLY A 97 2.34 -4.71 49.80
N ALA A 98 3.15 -4.22 48.87
CA ALA A 98 3.21 -4.74 47.50
C ALA A 98 4.06 -6.02 47.40
N ILE A 99 3.55 -7.07 46.75
CA ILE A 99 4.28 -8.34 46.53
C ILE A 99 5.20 -8.20 45.31
N ILE A 100 6.50 -8.45 45.49
CA ILE A 100 7.52 -8.37 44.43
C ILE A 100 8.04 -9.78 44.09
N GLU A 101 7.84 -10.25 42.86
CA GLU A 101 8.41 -11.53 42.38
C GLU A 101 9.72 -11.29 41.62
N ILE A 102 10.84 -11.85 42.12
CA ILE A 102 12.16 -11.73 41.47
C ILE A 102 12.50 -13.03 40.74
N ARG A 103 12.79 -12.96 39.44
CA ARG A 103 13.37 -14.08 38.67
C ARG A 103 14.78 -13.71 38.18
N GLU A 104 15.81 -14.20 38.86
CA GLU A 104 17.19 -14.13 38.37
C GLU A 104 17.55 -15.37 37.54
N ARG A 105 18.14 -15.16 36.36
CA ARG A 105 18.66 -16.24 35.49
C ARG A 105 20.20 -16.20 35.47
N ARG A 106 20.79 -17.04 36.34
CA ARG A 106 22.15 -17.67 36.32
C ARG A 106 23.42 -16.82 36.46
N MET A 107 24.26 -17.25 37.42
CA MET A 107 25.73 -17.24 37.33
C MET A 107 26.29 -18.67 37.54
N ARG A 108 27.16 -19.12 36.63
CA ARG A 108 28.05 -20.28 36.79
C ARG A 108 29.36 -19.79 37.45
N GLY A 109 29.83 -20.47 38.49
CA GLY A 109 31.27 -20.61 38.77
C GLY A 109 31.85 -19.89 40.01
N ARG A 110 32.09 -20.71 41.05
CA ARG A 110 33.13 -20.64 42.12
C ARG A 110 33.22 -19.39 43.03
N GLY A 111 32.79 -19.60 44.28
CA GLY A 111 33.20 -18.82 45.45
C GLY A 111 32.32 -19.14 46.68
N MET A 112 32.85 -19.93 47.63
CA MET A 112 32.23 -20.20 48.94
C MET A 112 32.37 -18.98 49.88
N ALA A 113 31.31 -18.63 50.61
CA ALA A 113 31.26 -18.38 52.08
C ALA A 113 29.83 -17.91 52.48
N LYS A 114 29.03 -18.78 53.12
CA LYS A 114 28.65 -18.78 54.56
C LYS A 114 27.83 -17.55 55.01
N LYS A 115 26.50 -17.63 55.21
CA LYS A 115 25.64 -18.28 56.25
C LYS A 115 25.31 -17.30 57.39
N LEU A 116 24.00 -17.09 57.64
CA LEU A 116 23.29 -16.79 58.90
C LEU A 116 21.88 -16.32 58.49
N GLY A 117 20.75 -16.98 58.76
CA GLY A 117 20.39 -18.24 59.38
C GLY A 117 18.87 -18.43 59.15
N GLU A 118 18.42 -19.66 58.92
CA GLU A 118 17.03 -20.08 59.14
C GLU A 118 16.96 -20.71 60.55
N PRO A 119 15.78 -20.98 61.16
CA PRO A 119 14.41 -20.88 60.66
C PRO A 119 13.41 -20.22 61.66
N GLU A 120 12.18 -19.95 61.23
CA GLU A 120 11.02 -20.46 61.97
C GLU A 120 9.82 -20.63 61.03
N GLU A 121 9.27 -21.85 61.05
CA GLU A 121 8.12 -22.30 60.28
C GLU A 121 6.84 -21.69 60.85
N GLU A 122 6.08 -20.96 60.05
CA GLU A 122 4.63 -20.92 60.18
C GLU A 122 3.99 -21.03 58.80
N ASN A 123 3.05 -21.96 58.73
CA ASN A 123 2.40 -22.49 57.53
C ASN A 123 1.15 -21.65 57.24
N PRO A 124 1.06 -20.84 56.16
CA PRO A 124 -0.20 -20.25 55.76
C PRO A 124 -0.83 -21.08 54.63
N GLU A 125 -2.07 -21.49 54.85
CA GLU A 125 -2.96 -22.07 53.85
C GLU A 125 -2.94 -21.28 52.53
N PRO A 126 -3.13 -21.95 51.37
CA PRO A 126 -3.17 -21.25 50.10
C PRO A 126 -4.44 -20.41 50.00
N VAL A 127 -4.33 -19.11 50.30
CA VAL A 127 -5.35 -18.12 49.94
C VAL A 127 -5.38 -18.01 48.42
N SER A 128 -6.56 -18.28 47.85
CA SER A 128 -6.83 -18.21 46.42
C SER A 128 -6.52 -16.82 45.87
N VAL A 129 -5.46 -16.67 45.07
CA VAL A 129 -5.22 -15.46 44.28
C VAL A 129 -6.22 -15.45 43.12
N LYS A 130 -7.26 -14.60 43.24
CA LYS A 130 -8.11 -14.21 42.11
C LYS A 130 -7.21 -13.58 41.04
N LYS A 131 -7.13 -14.19 39.86
CA LYS A 131 -6.60 -13.54 38.66
C LYS A 131 -7.43 -12.27 38.41
N SER A 132 -6.86 -11.08 38.66
CA SER A 132 -7.45 -9.82 38.21
C SER A 132 -7.29 -9.73 36.70
N GLY A 133 -8.35 -10.12 35.98
CA GLY A 133 -8.44 -9.96 34.53
C GLY A 133 -8.54 -8.49 34.16
N TRP A 134 -7.47 -7.92 33.63
CA TRP A 134 -7.56 -6.67 32.88
C TRP A 134 -8.20 -6.99 31.51
N SER A 135 -9.31 -6.34 31.20
CA SER A 135 -9.93 -6.40 29.87
C SER A 135 -9.12 -5.58 28.86
N GLY A 136 -9.25 -5.91 27.56
CA GLY A 136 -8.51 -5.26 26.46
C GLY A 136 -8.69 -3.72 26.38
N SER A 137 -9.67 -3.18 27.09
CA SER A 137 -9.95 -1.74 27.23
C SER A 137 -8.83 -0.96 27.92
N GLY A 138 -8.13 -1.55 28.90
CA GLY A 138 -7.04 -0.87 29.64
C GLY A 138 -5.78 -0.69 28.78
N TYR A 139 -5.47 -1.70 27.95
CA TYR A 139 -4.35 -1.64 27.01
C TYR A 139 -4.62 -0.67 25.86
N LEU A 140 -5.88 -0.58 25.42
CA LEU A 140 -6.29 0.36 24.38
C LEU A 140 -6.18 1.82 24.87
N LEU A 141 -6.53 2.08 26.13
CA LEU A 141 -6.42 3.41 26.74
C LEU A 141 -4.96 3.88 26.82
N LEU A 142 -4.05 3.02 27.28
CA LEU A 142 -2.62 3.32 27.33
C LEU A 142 -2.03 3.55 25.93
N LEU A 143 -2.45 2.78 24.94
CA LEU A 143 -2.04 2.95 23.54
C LEU A 143 -2.48 4.33 22.99
N VAL A 144 -3.73 4.71 23.25
CA VAL A 144 -4.29 5.99 22.78
C VAL A 144 -3.60 7.17 23.46
N LEU A 145 -3.35 7.11 24.76
CA LEU A 145 -2.62 8.15 25.47
C LEU A 145 -1.19 8.30 24.95
N SER A 146 -0.49 7.18 24.74
CA SER A 146 0.87 7.17 24.16
C SER A 146 0.91 7.79 22.75
N LEU A 147 -0.07 7.46 21.91
CA LEU A 147 -0.18 8.00 20.55
C LEU A 147 -0.49 9.49 20.55
N LEU A 148 -1.39 9.96 21.42
CA LEU A 148 -1.76 11.36 21.54
C LEU A 148 -0.59 12.22 22.02
N SER A 149 0.21 11.72 22.96
CA SER A 149 1.44 12.40 23.41
C SER A 149 2.48 12.53 22.29
N VAL A 150 2.65 11.48 21.47
CA VAL A 150 3.57 11.49 20.32
C VAL A 150 3.10 12.46 19.23
N ILE A 151 1.79 12.52 18.97
CA ILE A 151 1.19 13.43 17.98
C ILE A 151 1.31 14.89 18.44
N TYR A 152 1.02 15.19 19.71
CA TYR A 152 1.15 16.53 20.29
C TYR A 152 2.61 17.03 20.21
N LEU A 153 3.58 16.17 20.54
CA LEU A 153 5.00 16.49 20.45
C LEU A 153 5.49 16.67 19.01
N GLY A 154 4.97 15.88 18.06
CA GLY A 154 5.29 16.00 16.63
C GLY A 154 4.75 17.27 15.98
N LEU A 155 3.65 17.81 16.49
CA LEU A 155 3.06 19.07 16.02
C LEU A 155 3.77 20.32 16.57
N HIS A 156 4.48 20.20 17.70
CA HIS A 156 5.00 21.37 18.42
C HIS A 156 6.52 21.42 18.65
N ARG A 157 7.33 20.41 18.25
CA ARG A 157 8.81 20.52 18.22
C ARG A 157 9.45 19.89 16.98
N ASN A 158 10.40 20.62 16.37
CA ASN A 158 11.17 20.20 15.18
C ASN A 158 12.20 19.12 15.54
N PHE A 159 11.88 17.85 15.28
CA PHE A 159 12.66 16.67 15.70
C PHE A 159 13.30 15.92 14.52
N THR A 160 14.15 16.57 13.75
CA THR A 160 14.90 15.89 12.67
C THR A 160 16.03 14.98 13.17
N GLN A 161 16.48 15.11 14.43
CA GLN A 161 17.61 14.33 14.96
C GLN A 161 17.24 13.04 15.74
N ASP A 162 16.03 12.89 16.30
CA ASP A 162 15.70 11.76 17.20
C ASP A 162 14.68 10.75 16.65
N ARG A 163 14.41 10.78 15.34
CA ARG A 163 13.52 9.81 14.68
C ARG A 163 13.89 8.34 14.97
N LYS A 164 15.17 8.02 15.07
CA LYS A 164 15.68 6.67 15.38
C LYS A 164 15.46 6.25 16.83
N SER A 165 15.27 7.20 17.75
CA SER A 165 15.03 6.97 19.17
C SER A 165 13.54 6.64 19.38
N VAL A 166 12.66 7.40 18.72
CA VAL A 166 11.22 7.16 18.69
C VAL A 166 10.89 5.82 17.99
N GLU A 167 11.50 5.54 16.83
CA GLU A 167 11.30 4.27 16.12
C GLU A 167 11.79 3.05 16.92
N ARG A 168 12.81 3.22 17.77
CA ARG A 168 13.29 2.16 18.68
C ARG A 168 12.33 1.93 19.84
N ALA A 169 11.80 3.00 20.45
CA ALA A 169 10.81 2.89 21.52
C ALA A 169 9.54 2.20 21.02
N VAL A 170 9.04 2.59 19.84
CA VAL A 170 7.88 1.96 19.21
C VAL A 170 8.14 0.49 18.90
N ARG A 171 9.32 0.12 18.36
CA ARG A 171 9.71 -1.28 18.10
C ARG A 171 9.82 -2.12 19.37
N LYS A 172 10.36 -1.55 20.45
CA LYS A 172 10.52 -2.25 21.73
C LYS A 172 9.18 -2.46 22.43
N ILE A 173 8.23 -1.54 22.26
CA ILE A 173 6.85 -1.71 22.73
C ILE A 173 6.11 -2.75 21.87
N THR A 174 6.29 -2.71 20.55
CA THR A 174 5.63 -3.68 19.65
C THR A 174 6.15 -5.12 19.78
N SER A 175 7.39 -5.32 20.23
CA SER A 175 7.97 -6.66 20.43
C SER A 175 7.48 -7.40 21.67
N HIS A 176 6.71 -6.75 22.56
CA HIS A 176 6.14 -7.38 23.76
C HIS A 176 4.69 -7.86 23.57
N PHE A 177 4.10 -7.65 22.40
CA PHE A 177 2.81 -8.23 22.05
C PHE A 177 2.99 -9.67 21.53
N PRO A 178 2.06 -10.60 21.80
CA PRO A 178 2.11 -11.93 21.20
C PRO A 178 2.11 -11.82 19.66
N GLU A 179 2.75 -12.79 19.02
CA GLU A 179 3.09 -12.91 17.59
C GLU A 179 1.90 -12.86 16.60
N SER A 180 0.69 -12.53 17.09
CA SER A 180 -0.53 -12.31 16.30
C SER A 180 -0.63 -10.91 15.68
N LEU A 181 0.30 -10.00 15.97
CA LEU A 181 0.28 -8.63 15.43
C LEU A 181 1.43 -8.31 14.45
N SER A 182 2.37 -9.25 14.24
CA SER A 182 3.47 -9.10 13.26
C SER A 182 3.43 -10.19 12.19
N ARG A 183 2.35 -10.25 11.42
CA ARG A 183 2.38 -10.84 10.07
C ARG A 183 1.47 -10.03 9.16
N ASN A 184 2.06 -9.52 8.07
CA ASN A 184 1.33 -9.34 6.81
C ASN A 184 0.57 -10.64 6.54
N GLY A 185 -0.74 -10.60 6.73
CA GLY A 185 -1.57 -11.79 6.72
C GLY A 185 -3.00 -11.40 7.01
N SER A 186 -3.72 -11.07 5.94
CA SER A 186 -5.19 -11.07 5.89
C SER A 186 -5.86 -10.40 7.10
N ARG A 187 -6.12 -9.09 7.03
CA ARG A 187 -7.18 -8.49 7.87
C ARG A 187 -8.43 -9.36 7.68
N ARG A 188 -8.77 -10.21 8.66
CA ARG A 188 -10.14 -10.69 8.81
C ARG A 188 -10.93 -9.46 9.22
N ILE A 189 -11.51 -8.80 8.23
CA ILE A 189 -12.53 -7.79 8.43
C ILE A 189 -13.65 -8.50 9.22
N PRO A 190 -14.08 -7.96 10.38
CA PRO A 190 -15.09 -8.60 11.19
C PRO A 190 -16.43 -8.49 10.45
N VAL A 191 -16.68 -9.39 9.51
CA VAL A 191 -18.04 -9.72 9.14
C VAL A 191 -18.61 -10.36 10.40
N GLY A 192 -19.71 -9.82 10.94
CA GLY A 192 -20.21 -10.17 12.28
C GLY A 192 -20.38 -11.69 12.49
N ALA A 193 -20.71 -12.12 13.71
CA ALA A 193 -20.96 -13.54 13.98
C ALA A 193 -22.18 -14.04 13.18
N VAL A 194 -22.05 -15.24 12.56
CA VAL A 194 -23.19 -15.90 11.90
C VAL A 194 -24.25 -16.23 12.93
N GLU A 195 -25.44 -15.65 12.79
CA GLU A 195 -26.52 -15.80 13.76
C GLU A 195 -27.35 -17.03 13.42
N LYS A 196 -27.48 -17.93 14.40
CA LYS A 196 -28.50 -18.98 14.36
C LYS A 196 -29.84 -18.34 14.69
N VAL A 197 -30.91 -18.76 14.00
CA VAL A 197 -32.28 -18.38 14.35
C VAL A 197 -32.75 -19.34 15.46
N ASP A 198 -33.20 -18.79 16.59
CA ASP A 198 -33.63 -19.58 17.75
C ASP A 198 -35.04 -20.19 17.55
N VAL A 199 -35.24 -21.35 18.17
CA VAL A 199 -36.39 -22.23 17.97
C VAL A 199 -37.50 -21.82 18.94
N SER A 200 -38.30 -20.83 18.57
CA SER A 200 -39.57 -20.60 19.28
C SER A 200 -40.73 -20.36 18.32
N ALA A 201 -41.66 -21.33 18.36
CA ALA A 201 -43.00 -21.34 17.76
C ALA A 201 -43.11 -21.53 16.23
N ARG A 202 -43.20 -22.81 15.81
CA ARG A 202 -43.91 -23.33 14.60
C ARG A 202 -43.75 -22.60 13.25
N LYS A 203 -42.63 -21.91 12.98
CA LYS A 203 -42.28 -21.44 11.62
C LYS A 203 -41.29 -22.41 10.97
N ASP A 204 -41.61 -22.86 9.76
CA ASP A 204 -40.88 -23.78 8.87
C ASP A 204 -39.54 -24.37 9.40
N SER A 205 -39.61 -25.60 9.94
CA SER A 205 -38.45 -26.32 10.47
C SER A 205 -37.37 -26.61 9.42
N GLU A 206 -37.76 -26.71 8.14
CA GLU A 206 -36.82 -26.96 7.05
C GLU A 206 -36.01 -25.70 6.69
N GLY A 207 -36.66 -24.53 6.67
CA GLY A 207 -35.97 -23.24 6.50
C GLY A 207 -34.94 -22.97 7.60
N ILE A 208 -35.29 -23.26 8.86
CA ILE A 208 -34.38 -23.14 10.01
C ILE A 208 -33.22 -24.14 9.92
N ARG A 209 -33.50 -25.39 9.51
CA ARG A 209 -32.45 -26.40 9.28
C ARG A 209 -31.46 -25.93 8.22
N TRP A 210 -31.94 -25.46 7.07
CA TRP A 210 -31.07 -24.92 6.01
C TRP A 210 -30.26 -23.72 6.49
N ASN A 211 -30.82 -22.82 7.28
CA ASN A 211 -30.02 -21.75 7.89
C ASN A 211 -28.87 -22.31 8.74
N ASN A 212 -29.13 -23.28 9.61
CA ASN A 212 -28.11 -23.86 10.49
C ASN A 212 -27.06 -24.67 9.71
N GLU A 213 -27.44 -25.35 8.63
CA GLU A 213 -26.51 -25.97 7.67
C GLU A 213 -25.62 -24.90 7.02
N GLY A 214 -26.20 -23.80 6.54
CA GLY A 214 -25.45 -22.68 5.97
C GLY A 214 -24.45 -22.07 6.96
N VAL A 215 -24.85 -21.89 8.23
CA VAL A 215 -23.95 -21.43 9.31
C VAL A 215 -22.77 -22.39 9.51
N THR A 216 -22.99 -23.70 9.34
CA THR A 216 -21.94 -24.71 9.47
C THR A 216 -20.96 -24.61 8.30
N PHE A 217 -21.46 -24.54 7.07
CA PHE A 217 -20.62 -24.34 5.87
C PHE A 217 -19.81 -23.04 5.91
N MET A 218 -20.36 -21.96 6.46
CA MET A 218 -19.63 -20.71 6.68
C MET A 218 -18.39 -20.90 7.58
N LYS A 219 -18.50 -21.71 8.64
CA LYS A 219 -17.38 -21.99 9.55
C LYS A 219 -16.31 -22.86 8.90
N GLU A 220 -16.73 -23.75 8.01
CA GLU A 220 -15.85 -24.62 7.22
C GLU A 220 -15.17 -23.89 6.04
N GLY A 221 -15.56 -22.64 5.75
CA GLY A 221 -15.07 -21.89 4.59
C GLY A 221 -15.69 -22.32 3.26
N ARG A 222 -16.74 -23.15 3.29
CA ARG A 222 -17.48 -23.63 2.12
C ARG A 222 -18.56 -22.63 1.73
N TYR A 223 -18.13 -21.49 1.20
CA TYR A 223 -19.02 -20.35 0.99
C TYR A 223 -20.10 -20.60 -0.08
N ASP A 224 -19.81 -21.38 -1.13
CA ASP A 224 -20.80 -21.77 -2.14
C ASP A 224 -21.96 -22.58 -1.55
N ASP A 225 -21.62 -23.61 -0.74
CA ASP A 225 -22.61 -24.41 -0.04
C ASP A 225 -23.42 -23.55 0.93
N ALA A 226 -22.76 -22.63 1.65
CA ALA A 226 -23.44 -21.71 2.56
C ALA A 226 -24.46 -20.82 1.82
N VAL A 227 -24.08 -20.24 0.67
CA VAL A 227 -24.97 -19.44 -0.18
C VAL A 227 -26.20 -20.26 -0.60
N ASP A 228 -26.02 -21.47 -1.14
CA ASP A 228 -27.14 -22.34 -1.54
C ASP A 228 -28.10 -22.58 -0.37
N ARG A 229 -27.57 -22.92 0.82
CA ARG A 229 -28.41 -23.17 2.00
C ARG A 229 -29.16 -21.94 2.46
N PHE A 230 -28.51 -20.77 2.50
CA PHE A 230 -29.19 -19.54 2.88
C PHE A 230 -30.24 -19.10 1.84
N GLN A 231 -29.99 -19.29 0.55
CA GLN A 231 -31.00 -19.02 -0.50
C GLN A 231 -32.22 -19.93 -0.38
N ARG A 232 -32.01 -21.23 -0.13
CA ARG A 232 -33.11 -22.17 0.12
C ARG A 232 -33.89 -21.81 1.38
N ALA A 233 -33.20 -21.43 2.45
CA ALA A 233 -33.83 -20.96 3.68
C ALA A 233 -34.67 -19.70 3.43
N LEU A 234 -34.13 -18.73 2.69
CA LEU A 234 -34.81 -17.47 2.38
C LEU A 234 -36.04 -17.68 1.48
N LYS A 235 -36.04 -18.66 0.57
CA LYS A 235 -37.24 -19.01 -0.21
C LYS A 235 -38.41 -19.48 0.65
N ARG A 236 -38.12 -20.13 1.79
CA ARG A 236 -39.13 -20.60 2.75
C ARG A 236 -39.57 -19.51 3.71
N LEU A 237 -38.62 -18.67 4.10
CA LEU A 237 -38.78 -17.63 5.09
C LEU A 237 -38.35 -16.27 4.50
N PRO A 238 -39.11 -15.72 3.51
CA PRO A 238 -38.68 -14.57 2.70
C PRO A 238 -38.56 -13.25 3.49
N ASP A 239 -39.27 -13.15 4.60
CA ASP A 239 -39.32 -11.95 5.44
C ASP A 239 -38.27 -11.95 6.56
N GLU A 240 -37.54 -13.06 6.74
CA GLU A 240 -36.56 -13.19 7.83
C GLU A 240 -35.26 -12.45 7.52
N ILE A 241 -35.06 -11.31 8.17
CA ILE A 241 -33.88 -10.45 7.99
C ILE A 241 -32.57 -11.15 8.33
N VAL A 242 -32.57 -12.09 9.30
CA VAL A 242 -31.39 -12.88 9.68
C VAL A 242 -30.89 -13.71 8.50
N LEU A 243 -31.80 -14.28 7.69
CA LEU A 243 -31.42 -15.07 6.52
C LEU A 243 -30.83 -14.19 5.42
N ARG A 244 -31.37 -12.99 5.22
CA ARG A 244 -30.79 -12.01 4.28
C ARG A 244 -29.38 -11.58 4.74
N ARG A 245 -29.19 -11.30 6.03
CA ARG A 245 -27.86 -10.98 6.60
C ARG A 245 -26.87 -12.14 6.47
N ASN A 246 -27.32 -13.37 6.74
CA ASN A 246 -26.49 -14.57 6.59
C ASN A 246 -26.09 -14.81 5.14
N LEU A 247 -27.04 -14.67 4.20
CA LEU A 247 -26.79 -14.76 2.77
C LEU A 247 -25.81 -13.69 2.29
N GLN A 248 -26.03 -12.42 2.67
CA GLN A 248 -25.11 -11.33 2.35
C GLN A 248 -23.70 -11.66 2.85
N ARG A 249 -23.54 -12.03 4.12
CA ARG A 249 -22.24 -12.40 4.68
C ARG A 249 -21.58 -13.58 3.97
N ALA A 250 -22.36 -14.57 3.52
CA ALA A 250 -21.82 -15.68 2.73
C ALA A 250 -21.23 -15.20 1.41
N TRP A 251 -21.94 -14.32 0.70
CA TRP A 251 -21.42 -13.66 -0.50
C TRP A 251 -20.18 -12.82 -0.24
N LEU A 252 -20.13 -12.06 0.86
CA LEU A 252 -18.94 -11.29 1.25
C LEU A 252 -17.73 -12.18 1.46
N GLN A 253 -17.88 -13.24 2.25
CA GLN A 253 -16.78 -14.16 2.53
C GLN A 253 -16.31 -14.89 1.28
N LYS A 254 -17.24 -15.27 0.40
CA LYS A 254 -16.91 -15.81 -0.93
C LYS A 254 -16.07 -14.81 -1.74
N GLY A 255 -16.50 -13.54 -1.82
CA GLY A 255 -15.77 -12.50 -2.54
C GLY A 255 -14.38 -12.23 -1.96
N TYR A 256 -14.25 -12.15 -0.64
CA TYR A 256 -12.94 -12.00 0.02
C TYR A 256 -12.01 -13.19 -0.22
N ALA A 257 -12.56 -14.42 -0.20
CA ALA A 257 -11.79 -15.62 -0.48
C ALA A 257 -11.31 -15.65 -1.94
N ALA A 258 -12.17 -15.27 -2.89
CA ALA A 258 -11.82 -15.15 -4.31
C ALA A 258 -10.71 -14.09 -4.53
N MET A 259 -10.82 -12.90 -3.92
CA MET A 259 -9.74 -11.89 -3.98
C MET A 259 -8.42 -12.44 -3.44
N LYS A 260 -8.45 -13.15 -2.31
CA LYS A 260 -7.24 -13.77 -1.73
C LYS A 260 -6.66 -14.83 -2.66
N GLY A 261 -7.51 -15.56 -3.37
CA GLY A 261 -7.14 -16.51 -4.42
C GLY A 261 -6.73 -15.87 -5.75
N LYS A 262 -6.72 -14.53 -5.85
CA LYS A 262 -6.51 -13.75 -7.09
C LYS A 262 -7.56 -13.97 -8.18
N ASP A 263 -8.69 -14.60 -7.84
CA ASP A 263 -9.87 -14.66 -8.70
C ASP A 263 -10.65 -13.34 -8.58
N ASN A 264 -10.18 -12.33 -9.32
CA ASN A 264 -10.77 -10.99 -9.27
C ASN A 264 -12.18 -10.96 -9.87
N GLU A 265 -12.49 -11.77 -10.89
CA GLU A 265 -13.81 -11.79 -11.53
C GLU A 265 -14.84 -12.47 -10.60
N GLY A 266 -14.48 -13.63 -10.03
CA GLY A 266 -15.31 -14.30 -9.02
C GLY A 266 -15.52 -13.45 -7.77
N ALA A 267 -14.52 -12.65 -7.39
CA ALA A 267 -14.65 -11.68 -6.31
C ALA A 267 -15.71 -10.60 -6.63
N ILE A 268 -15.61 -9.95 -7.79
CA ILE A 268 -16.58 -8.93 -8.23
C ILE A 268 -17.99 -9.53 -8.27
N ALA A 269 -18.16 -10.69 -8.90
CA ALA A 269 -19.47 -11.36 -8.99
C ALA A 269 -20.08 -11.64 -7.61
N ALA A 270 -19.30 -12.16 -6.67
CA ALA A 270 -19.78 -12.42 -5.31
C ALA A 270 -20.14 -11.13 -4.56
N PHE A 271 -19.35 -10.07 -4.72
CA PHE A 271 -19.65 -8.77 -4.10
C PHE A 271 -20.89 -8.10 -4.69
N GLU A 272 -21.10 -8.18 -6.01
CA GLU A 272 -22.32 -7.68 -6.65
C GLU A 272 -23.57 -8.39 -6.14
N GLU A 273 -23.51 -9.71 -5.93
CA GLU A 273 -24.59 -10.45 -5.28
C GLU A 273 -24.80 -10.02 -3.83
N ALA A 274 -23.74 -9.77 -3.07
CA ALA A 274 -23.87 -9.27 -1.70
C ALA A 274 -24.59 -7.91 -1.63
N VAL A 275 -24.28 -7.00 -2.55
CA VAL A 275 -24.89 -5.66 -2.66
C VAL A 275 -26.39 -5.75 -3.00
N LYS A 276 -26.80 -6.74 -3.80
CA LYS A 276 -28.22 -6.96 -4.13
C LYS A 276 -29.06 -7.42 -2.94
N VAL A 277 -28.44 -8.10 -1.96
CA VAL A 277 -29.18 -8.70 -0.82
C VAL A 277 -29.54 -7.64 0.22
N LEU A 278 -28.57 -6.84 0.65
CA LEU A 278 -28.72 -5.74 1.61
C LEU A 278 -27.71 -4.65 1.28
N ASP A 279 -28.00 -3.40 1.64
CA ASP A 279 -27.05 -2.29 1.50
C ASP A 279 -25.78 -2.60 2.31
N PRO A 280 -24.62 -2.78 1.66
CA PRO A 280 -23.43 -3.17 2.37
C PRO A 280 -22.59 -1.99 2.85
N SER A 281 -21.56 -2.30 3.64
CA SER A 281 -20.47 -1.34 3.90
C SER A 281 -19.96 -0.76 2.58
N PRO A 282 -19.71 0.57 2.49
CA PRO A 282 -19.10 1.19 1.32
C PRO A 282 -17.83 0.47 0.87
N ASP A 283 -17.05 -0.11 1.79
CA ASP A 283 -15.78 -0.79 1.52
C ASP A 283 -15.86 -1.85 0.42
N ILE A 284 -17.03 -2.47 0.19
CA ILE A 284 -17.20 -3.42 -0.91
C ILE A 284 -16.92 -2.77 -2.26
N TYR A 285 -17.39 -1.56 -2.50
CA TYR A 285 -17.14 -0.85 -3.74
C TYR A 285 -15.64 -0.54 -3.92
N LYS A 286 -14.92 -0.25 -2.84
CA LYS A 286 -13.46 -0.15 -2.87
C LYS A 286 -12.82 -1.49 -3.26
N PHE A 287 -13.25 -2.62 -2.70
CA PHE A 287 -12.72 -3.94 -3.06
C PHE A 287 -13.04 -4.34 -4.50
N MET A 288 -14.26 -4.08 -4.98
CA MET A 288 -14.63 -4.30 -6.39
C MET A 288 -13.82 -3.40 -7.32
N GLY A 289 -13.57 -2.15 -6.95
CA GLY A 289 -12.71 -1.23 -7.70
C GLY A 289 -11.27 -1.73 -7.81
N VAL A 290 -10.70 -2.22 -6.71
CA VAL A 290 -9.35 -2.83 -6.70
C VAL A 290 -9.30 -4.12 -7.53
N ALA A 291 -10.30 -5.00 -7.41
CA ALA A 291 -10.40 -6.21 -8.22
C ALA A 291 -10.50 -5.87 -9.72
N ALA A 292 -11.29 -4.86 -10.08
CA ALA A 292 -11.42 -4.39 -11.46
C ALA A 292 -10.10 -3.79 -11.98
N LEU A 293 -9.37 -3.04 -11.16
CA LEU A 293 -8.02 -2.57 -11.52
C LEU A 293 -7.05 -3.72 -11.80
N ASN A 294 -7.09 -4.80 -11.02
CA ASN A 294 -6.26 -5.98 -11.24
C ASN A 294 -6.60 -6.70 -12.56
N LEU A 295 -7.85 -6.60 -13.00
CA LEU A 295 -8.31 -7.09 -14.31
C LEU A 295 -8.02 -6.10 -15.45
N SER A 296 -7.42 -4.94 -15.15
CA SER A 296 -7.30 -3.81 -16.08
C SER A 296 -8.65 -3.31 -16.64
N ASP A 297 -9.77 -3.63 -15.97
CA ASP A 297 -11.10 -3.17 -16.32
C ASP A 297 -11.34 -1.78 -15.73
N THR A 298 -10.85 -0.78 -16.46
CA THR A 298 -10.87 0.61 -16.01
C THR A 298 -12.30 1.17 -15.90
N THR A 299 -13.25 0.68 -16.70
CA THR A 299 -14.65 1.10 -16.70
C THR A 299 -15.35 0.68 -15.41
N ARG A 300 -15.24 -0.60 -15.04
CA ARG A 300 -15.80 -1.08 -13.76
C ARG A 300 -15.09 -0.44 -12.57
N ALA A 301 -13.76 -0.30 -12.63
CA ALA A 301 -13.00 0.33 -11.55
C ALA A 301 -13.48 1.75 -11.26
N GLU A 302 -13.63 2.59 -12.28
CA GLU A 302 -14.16 3.95 -12.14
C GLU A 302 -15.56 3.95 -11.53
N ARG A 303 -16.47 3.11 -12.04
CA ARG A 303 -17.84 3.00 -11.53
C ARG A 303 -17.86 2.70 -10.04
N TYR A 304 -17.08 1.72 -9.59
CA TYR A 304 -17.05 1.34 -8.19
C TYR A 304 -16.35 2.37 -7.31
N PHE A 305 -15.27 3.02 -7.77
CA PHE A 305 -14.63 4.10 -7.00
C PHE A 305 -15.53 5.33 -6.85
N LYS A 306 -16.30 5.70 -7.88
CA LYS A 306 -17.31 6.76 -7.77
C LYS A 306 -18.37 6.43 -6.72
N GLU A 307 -18.88 5.21 -6.74
CA GLU A 307 -19.87 4.75 -5.75
C GLU A 307 -19.29 4.68 -4.33
N TYR A 308 -18.00 4.33 -4.19
CA TYR A 308 -17.33 4.39 -2.89
C TYR A 308 -17.18 5.83 -2.38
N LEU A 309 -16.63 6.73 -3.21
CA LEU A 309 -16.33 8.11 -2.82
C LEU A 309 -17.59 8.96 -2.62
N SER A 310 -18.74 8.57 -3.19
CA SER A 310 -20.03 9.21 -2.89
C SER A 310 -20.47 8.99 -1.44
N ARG A 311 -20.04 7.87 -0.82
CA ARG A 311 -20.36 7.49 0.56
C ARG A 311 -19.23 7.81 1.54
N VAL A 312 -17.98 7.69 1.09
CA VAL A 312 -16.75 7.93 1.87
C VAL A 312 -15.90 8.97 1.13
N PRO A 313 -16.26 10.26 1.22
CA PRO A 313 -15.54 11.31 0.50
C PRO A 313 -14.12 11.46 1.03
N ARG A 314 -13.17 11.70 0.13
CA ARG A 314 -11.75 11.98 0.43
C ARG A 314 -10.99 10.85 1.16
N ASP A 315 -11.38 9.59 0.99
CA ASP A 315 -10.53 8.46 1.40
C ASP A 315 -9.19 8.50 0.64
N PRO A 316 -8.04 8.70 1.32
CA PRO A 316 -6.78 8.94 0.61
C PRO A 316 -6.38 7.78 -0.31
N GLU A 317 -6.66 6.54 0.09
CA GLU A 317 -6.28 5.37 -0.70
C GLU A 317 -7.03 5.33 -2.04
N VAL A 318 -8.35 5.55 -2.01
CA VAL A 318 -9.17 5.55 -3.24
C VAL A 318 -8.96 6.82 -4.06
N GLU A 319 -8.80 7.99 -3.44
CA GLU A 319 -8.45 9.24 -4.15
C GLU A 319 -7.16 9.08 -4.97
N LYS A 320 -6.13 8.42 -4.39
CA LYS A 320 -4.89 8.12 -5.11
C LYS A 320 -5.12 7.16 -6.28
N MET A 321 -5.75 6.01 -6.02
CA MET A 321 -5.98 4.99 -7.06
C MET A 321 -6.84 5.52 -8.20
N PHE A 322 -7.90 6.27 -7.88
CA PHE A 322 -8.79 6.83 -8.88
C PHE A 322 -8.14 7.98 -9.65
N GLY A 323 -7.38 8.84 -8.98
CA GLY A 323 -6.58 9.88 -9.64
C GLY A 323 -5.54 9.32 -10.60
N GLU A 324 -4.81 8.26 -10.21
CA GLU A 324 -3.86 7.57 -11.09
C GLU A 324 -4.55 6.86 -12.27
N LEU A 325 -5.74 6.28 -12.05
CA LEU A 325 -6.55 5.67 -13.11
C LEU A 325 -6.96 6.72 -14.16
N LEU A 326 -7.53 7.84 -13.71
CA LEU A 326 -7.98 8.94 -14.57
C LEU A 326 -6.81 9.57 -15.33
N TYR A 327 -5.64 9.71 -14.69
CA TYR A 327 -4.43 10.16 -15.35
C TYR A 327 -4.04 9.25 -16.53
N LYS A 328 -4.08 7.92 -16.33
CA LYS A 328 -3.78 6.94 -17.40
C LYS A 328 -4.77 7.00 -18.56
N GLN A 329 -6.05 7.31 -18.27
CA GLN A 329 -7.09 7.53 -19.29
C GLN A 329 -7.02 8.92 -19.94
N ASN A 330 -5.97 9.70 -19.68
CA ASN A 330 -5.81 11.08 -20.13
C ASN A 330 -6.90 12.07 -19.67
N ARG A 331 -7.66 11.72 -18.61
CA ARG A 331 -8.63 12.63 -17.98
C ARG A 331 -7.93 13.51 -16.95
N LEU A 332 -7.01 14.33 -17.45
CA LEU A 332 -6.00 15.04 -16.67
C LEU A 332 -6.62 15.94 -15.60
N LYS A 333 -7.63 16.75 -15.94
CA LYS A 333 -8.27 17.68 -14.99
C LYS A 333 -8.90 16.95 -13.81
N GLU A 334 -9.64 15.88 -14.06
CA GLU A 334 -10.28 15.07 -13.02
C GLU A 334 -9.23 14.31 -12.21
N GLY A 335 -8.24 13.69 -12.86
CA GLY A 335 -7.15 12.98 -12.20
C GLY A 335 -6.35 13.90 -11.26
N ILE A 336 -5.99 15.11 -11.71
CA ILE A 336 -5.33 16.12 -10.88
C ILE A 336 -6.16 16.48 -9.65
N SER A 337 -7.49 16.62 -9.82
CA SER A 337 -8.39 16.93 -8.70
C SER A 337 -8.31 15.87 -7.60
N HIS A 338 -8.45 14.59 -7.97
CA HIS A 338 -8.36 13.46 -7.04
C HIS A 338 -6.97 13.32 -6.40
N LEU A 339 -5.90 13.48 -7.19
CA LEU A 339 -4.54 13.42 -6.67
C LEU A 339 -4.23 14.60 -5.71
N LYS A 340 -4.80 15.78 -5.93
CA LYS A 340 -4.71 16.91 -4.99
C LYS A 340 -5.46 16.63 -3.69
N ASN A 341 -6.64 15.98 -3.75
CA ASN A 341 -7.33 15.53 -2.54
C ASN A 341 -6.46 14.56 -1.73
N TYR A 342 -5.83 13.58 -2.38
CA TYR A 342 -4.88 12.68 -1.72
C TYR A 342 -3.71 13.42 -1.06
N LEU A 343 -3.10 14.37 -1.79
CA LEU A 343 -1.96 15.16 -1.30
C LEU A 343 -2.33 16.07 -0.12
N SER A 344 -3.60 16.47 0.02
CA SER A 344 -4.04 17.25 1.19
C SER A 344 -3.86 16.49 2.51
N ALA A 345 -3.98 15.16 2.49
CA ALA A 345 -3.74 14.29 3.64
C ALA A 345 -2.30 13.71 3.66
N ASN A 346 -1.62 13.68 2.51
CA ASN A 346 -0.29 13.09 2.34
C ASN A 346 0.65 14.09 1.65
N PRO A 347 0.94 15.24 2.29
CA PRO A 347 1.68 16.32 1.64
C PRO A 347 3.07 15.86 1.18
N ASP A 348 3.72 14.94 1.91
CA ASP A 348 5.10 14.51 1.66
C ASP A 348 5.27 13.46 0.56
N ASP A 349 4.19 13.01 -0.11
CA ASP A 349 4.30 12.07 -1.23
C ASP A 349 4.86 12.78 -2.48
N VAL A 350 6.20 12.85 -2.55
CA VAL A 350 6.96 13.48 -3.65
C VAL A 350 6.60 12.86 -5.00
N LYS A 351 6.29 11.55 -5.05
CA LYS A 351 5.96 10.87 -6.31
C LYS A 351 4.64 11.38 -6.87
N ILE A 352 3.61 11.48 -6.03
CA ILE A 352 2.31 11.99 -6.47
C ILE A 352 2.36 13.50 -6.75
N ARG A 353 3.15 14.26 -5.99
CA ARG A 353 3.39 15.68 -6.31
C ARG A 353 3.98 15.86 -7.71
N LYS A 354 5.06 15.12 -8.03
CA LYS A 354 5.66 15.12 -9.38
C LYS A 354 4.66 14.70 -10.46
N LEU A 355 3.79 13.74 -10.17
CA LEU A 355 2.74 13.31 -11.09
C LEU A 355 1.71 14.43 -11.35
N VAL A 356 1.25 15.12 -10.30
CA VAL A 356 0.35 16.27 -10.43
C VAL A 356 1.00 17.40 -11.23
N ASP A 357 2.26 17.72 -10.95
CA ASP A 357 2.99 18.75 -11.69
C ASP A 357 3.14 18.38 -13.17
N LYS A 358 3.42 17.10 -13.46
CA LYS A 358 3.50 16.58 -14.83
C LYS A 358 2.14 16.65 -15.53
N ALA A 359 1.09 16.14 -14.89
CA ALA A 359 -0.27 16.16 -15.42
C ALA A 359 -0.77 17.59 -15.66
N GLY A 360 -0.36 18.55 -14.83
CA GLY A 360 -0.66 19.97 -15.03
C GLY A 360 -0.07 20.53 -16.32
N ARG A 361 1.22 20.23 -16.60
CA ARG A 361 1.86 20.61 -17.87
C ARG A 361 1.21 19.93 -19.07
N GLU A 362 0.89 18.64 -18.95
CA GLU A 362 0.13 17.90 -19.98
C GLU A 362 -1.22 18.58 -20.25
N ALA A 363 -1.96 18.95 -19.21
CA ALA A 363 -3.29 19.55 -19.34
C ALA A 363 -3.27 20.94 -19.97
N GLU A 364 -2.17 21.69 -19.77
CA GLU A 364 -1.93 22.99 -20.39
C GLU A 364 -1.60 22.84 -21.88
N ALA A 365 -0.63 21.98 -22.20
CA ALA A 365 -0.23 21.72 -23.59
C ALA A 365 -1.39 21.14 -24.42
N GLU A 366 -2.21 20.28 -23.84
CA GLU A 366 -3.31 19.60 -24.53
C GLU A 366 -4.65 20.36 -24.48
N ALA A 367 -4.70 21.57 -23.92
CA ALA A 367 -5.95 22.29 -23.67
C ALA A 367 -6.77 22.56 -24.95
N GLY A 368 -6.09 22.72 -26.09
CA GLY A 368 -6.69 22.96 -27.41
C GLY A 368 -6.73 21.75 -28.33
N PHE A 369 -6.39 20.56 -27.83
CA PHE A 369 -6.29 19.38 -28.68
C PHE A 369 -7.67 18.80 -29.01
N ASP A 370 -7.85 18.49 -30.29
CA ASP A 370 -8.96 17.68 -30.77
C ASP A 370 -8.65 16.19 -30.57
N THR A 371 -9.69 15.36 -30.55
CA THR A 371 -9.56 13.90 -30.48
C THR A 371 -10.22 13.27 -31.69
N ARG A 372 -9.49 12.34 -32.33
CA ARG A 372 -10.03 11.45 -33.34
C ARG A 372 -10.12 10.05 -32.76
N GLU A 373 -11.33 9.52 -32.80
CA GLU A 373 -11.63 8.17 -32.36
C GLU A 373 -11.47 7.20 -33.53
N GLY A 374 -10.57 6.24 -33.38
CA GLY A 374 -10.42 5.09 -34.27
C GLY A 374 -11.07 3.83 -33.68
N GLU A 375 -10.83 2.68 -34.30
CA GLU A 375 -11.31 1.39 -33.77
C GLU A 375 -10.51 0.99 -32.52
N HIS A 376 -9.18 1.04 -32.61
CA HIS A 376 -8.25 0.59 -31.57
C HIS A 376 -7.49 1.73 -30.89
N PHE A 377 -7.56 2.95 -31.41
CA PHE A 377 -6.77 4.09 -30.95
C PHE A 377 -7.61 5.36 -30.87
N ASP A 378 -7.40 6.16 -29.82
CA ASP A 378 -7.87 7.54 -29.74
C ASP A 378 -6.66 8.46 -29.92
N VAL A 379 -6.59 9.20 -31.02
CA VAL A 379 -5.47 10.10 -31.34
C VAL A 379 -5.83 11.54 -31.02
N ARG A 380 -5.05 12.16 -30.14
CA ARG A 380 -5.18 13.56 -29.72
C ARG A 380 -4.11 14.42 -30.37
N TYR A 381 -4.47 15.59 -30.89
CA TYR A 381 -3.53 16.48 -31.58
C TYR A 381 -4.06 17.92 -31.58
N ASP A 382 -3.17 18.89 -31.83
CA ASP A 382 -3.59 20.28 -32.04
C ASP A 382 -4.43 20.41 -33.32
N GLY A 383 -5.72 20.65 -33.15
CA GLY A 383 -6.71 20.75 -34.22
C GLY A 383 -6.43 21.84 -35.25
N ARG A 384 -5.64 22.86 -34.89
CA ARG A 384 -5.37 24.02 -35.75
C ARG A 384 -4.27 23.76 -36.78
N GLU A 385 -3.38 22.82 -36.49
CA GLU A 385 -2.16 22.61 -37.30
C GLU A 385 -2.06 21.19 -37.89
N ASN A 386 -2.71 20.19 -37.30
CA ASN A 386 -2.30 18.79 -37.48
C ASN A 386 -3.44 17.78 -37.75
N THR A 387 -4.55 18.20 -38.34
CA THR A 387 -5.67 17.28 -38.64
C THR A 387 -5.29 16.13 -39.58
N GLU A 388 -4.45 16.39 -40.59
CA GLU A 388 -3.96 15.37 -41.53
C GLU A 388 -3.04 14.35 -40.85
N ALA A 389 -2.17 14.82 -39.94
CA ALA A 389 -1.30 13.99 -39.14
C ALA A 389 -2.09 13.01 -38.24
N GLY A 390 -3.25 13.44 -37.72
CA GLY A 390 -4.14 12.57 -36.94
C GLY A 390 -4.60 11.32 -37.71
N TRP A 391 -5.07 11.49 -38.95
CA TRP A 391 -5.48 10.37 -39.81
C TRP A 391 -4.32 9.47 -40.21
N LEU A 392 -3.19 10.08 -40.57
CA LEU A 392 -1.98 9.36 -40.92
C LEU A 392 -1.50 8.47 -39.77
N VAL A 393 -1.45 9.00 -38.55
CA VAL A 393 -1.00 8.24 -37.38
C VAL A 393 -1.98 7.14 -37.00
N ILE A 394 -3.31 7.36 -37.10
CA ILE A 394 -4.30 6.27 -36.91
C ILE A 394 -4.02 5.13 -37.88
N SER A 395 -3.84 5.44 -39.18
CA SER A 395 -3.56 4.41 -40.20
C SER A 395 -2.30 3.62 -39.88
N LEU A 396 -1.21 4.31 -39.52
CA LEU A 396 0.06 3.65 -39.17
C LEU A 396 -0.05 2.80 -37.90
N LEU A 397 -0.83 3.26 -36.91
CA LEU A 397 -1.08 2.51 -35.69
C LEU A 397 -1.93 1.27 -35.92
N ASP A 398 -2.95 1.33 -36.79
CA ASP A 398 -3.75 0.15 -37.17
C ASP A 398 -2.91 -0.86 -37.99
N GLU A 399 -2.03 -0.39 -38.88
CA GLU A 399 -1.05 -1.25 -39.57
C GLU A 399 -0.10 -1.94 -38.58
N ALA A 400 0.46 -1.18 -37.63
CA ALA A 400 1.31 -1.70 -36.56
C ALA A 400 0.55 -2.69 -35.67
N TYR A 401 -0.71 -2.40 -35.33
CA TYR A 401 -1.58 -3.25 -34.53
C TYR A 401 -1.80 -4.62 -35.16
N GLN A 402 -2.09 -4.66 -36.46
CA GLN A 402 -2.28 -5.93 -37.16
C GLN A 402 -0.97 -6.71 -37.29
N ARG A 403 0.11 -6.04 -37.75
CA ARG A 403 1.40 -6.67 -38.04
C ARG A 403 2.10 -7.17 -36.78
N ILE A 404 2.30 -6.29 -35.80
CA ILE A 404 3.02 -6.62 -34.58
C ILE A 404 2.12 -7.47 -33.67
N GLY A 405 0.81 -7.20 -33.61
CA GLY A 405 -0.13 -8.04 -32.87
C GLY A 405 -0.15 -9.49 -33.34
N ALA A 406 -0.03 -9.74 -34.64
CA ALA A 406 0.04 -11.09 -35.20
C ALA A 406 1.29 -11.86 -34.74
N GLU A 407 2.44 -11.18 -34.65
CA GLU A 407 3.71 -11.77 -34.18
C GLU A 407 3.65 -12.23 -32.72
N PHE A 408 2.76 -11.66 -31.92
CA PHE A 408 2.55 -12.05 -30.52
C PHE A 408 1.25 -12.83 -30.27
N ASN A 409 0.40 -12.97 -31.30
CA ASN A 409 -0.97 -13.45 -31.18
C ASN A 409 -1.72 -12.76 -30.02
N TYR A 410 -1.51 -11.44 -29.88
CA TYR A 410 -2.07 -10.65 -28.79
C TYR A 410 -2.54 -9.29 -29.31
N TYR A 411 -3.78 -8.96 -28.97
CA TYR A 411 -4.48 -7.78 -29.45
C TYR A 411 -5.08 -7.05 -28.23
N PRO A 412 -4.52 -5.90 -27.83
CA PRO A 412 -5.00 -5.18 -26.66
C PRO A 412 -6.49 -4.86 -26.77
N ALA A 413 -7.26 -5.25 -25.75
CA ALA A 413 -8.66 -4.88 -25.66
C ALA A 413 -8.82 -3.40 -25.26
N GLY A 414 -9.74 -2.70 -25.93
CA GLY A 414 -10.03 -1.28 -25.71
C GLY A 414 -9.07 -0.35 -26.45
N ARG A 415 -9.44 0.94 -26.51
CA ARG A 415 -8.69 1.94 -27.27
C ARG A 415 -7.45 2.42 -26.52
N LEU A 416 -6.33 2.53 -27.22
CA LEU A 416 -5.10 3.13 -26.71
C LEU A 416 -5.07 4.62 -27.02
N THR A 417 -4.80 5.45 -26.00
CA THR A 417 -4.64 6.89 -26.19
C THR A 417 -3.26 7.20 -26.76
N THR A 418 -3.26 7.89 -27.89
CA THR A 418 -2.08 8.43 -28.56
C THR A 418 -2.16 9.96 -28.59
N ILE A 419 -1.06 10.64 -28.31
CA ILE A 419 -1.00 12.10 -28.27
C ILE A 419 0.13 12.58 -29.19
N LEU A 420 -0.21 13.44 -30.13
CA LEU A 420 0.70 14.07 -31.07
C LEU A 420 1.08 15.45 -30.54
N TYR A 421 2.37 15.68 -30.31
CA TYR A 421 2.89 16.95 -29.81
C TYR A 421 3.76 17.63 -30.86
N SER A 422 3.81 18.97 -30.83
CA SER A 422 4.94 19.69 -31.42
C SER A 422 6.25 19.26 -30.72
N ASP A 423 7.40 19.43 -31.37
CA ASP A 423 8.69 19.05 -30.77
C ASP A 423 8.96 19.83 -29.46
N ASP A 424 8.56 21.10 -29.41
CA ASP A 424 8.72 21.95 -28.23
C ASP A 424 7.81 21.52 -27.07
N ASP A 425 6.53 21.22 -27.35
CA ASP A 425 5.59 20.73 -26.33
C ASP A 425 6.00 19.35 -25.84
N PHE A 426 6.45 18.47 -26.74
CA PHE A 426 6.92 17.14 -26.39
C PHE A 426 8.05 17.22 -25.36
N ARG A 427 9.05 18.09 -25.58
CA ARG A 427 10.16 18.32 -24.65
C ARG A 427 9.69 18.91 -23.32
N ALA A 428 8.80 19.91 -23.36
CA ALA A 428 8.26 20.56 -22.16
C ALA A 428 7.49 19.59 -21.26
N VAL A 429 6.73 18.68 -21.87
CA VAL A 429 5.88 17.69 -21.20
C VAL A 429 6.69 16.50 -20.66
N THR A 430 7.52 15.89 -21.50
CA THR A 430 8.21 14.63 -21.18
C THR A 430 9.48 14.84 -20.35
N ARG A 431 10.18 15.97 -20.54
CA ARG A 431 11.51 16.26 -19.96
C ARG A 431 12.52 15.13 -20.20
N THR A 432 12.38 14.37 -21.27
CA THR A 432 13.32 13.31 -21.65
C THR A 432 14.49 13.91 -22.47
N PRO A 433 15.65 13.23 -22.54
CA PRO A 433 16.78 13.68 -23.34
C PRO A 433 16.45 13.85 -24.83
N ASP A 434 17.25 14.64 -25.55
CA ASP A 434 17.02 15.00 -26.97
C ASP A 434 16.93 13.81 -27.95
N TRP A 435 17.31 12.60 -27.54
CA TRP A 435 17.36 11.41 -28.38
C TRP A 435 16.10 10.51 -28.30
N THR A 436 15.16 10.77 -27.39
CA THR A 436 13.90 9.97 -27.32
C THR A 436 12.93 10.36 -28.44
N GLY A 437 12.67 9.43 -29.36
CA GLY A 437 11.77 9.62 -30.52
C GLY A 437 10.27 9.48 -30.20
N GLY A 438 9.91 9.12 -28.98
CA GLY A 438 8.55 8.95 -28.47
C GLY A 438 8.60 8.46 -27.02
N VAL A 439 7.45 8.42 -26.33
CA VAL A 439 7.36 7.87 -24.96
C VAL A 439 6.03 7.17 -24.74
N TYR A 440 6.09 5.91 -24.31
CA TYR A 440 4.96 5.20 -23.71
C TYR A 440 5.02 5.20 -22.17
N ASP A 441 4.10 5.90 -21.51
CA ASP A 441 3.93 5.86 -20.04
C ASP A 441 2.55 5.33 -19.59
N GLY A 442 1.83 4.69 -20.51
CA GLY A 442 0.39 4.42 -20.43
C GLY A 442 -0.40 5.08 -21.56
N LYS A 443 0.19 6.11 -22.17
CA LYS A 443 -0.25 6.78 -23.41
C LYS A 443 0.91 6.76 -24.39
N ILE A 444 0.62 6.57 -25.68
CA ILE A 444 1.61 6.71 -26.75
C ILE A 444 1.81 8.21 -27.00
N ARG A 445 3.04 8.71 -26.99
CA ARG A 445 3.33 10.12 -27.32
C ARG A 445 4.32 10.18 -28.47
N ILE A 446 3.94 10.91 -29.51
CA ILE A 446 4.71 11.03 -30.75
C ILE A 446 4.98 12.52 -30.99
N PRO A 447 6.24 12.95 -31.07
CA PRO A 447 6.59 14.27 -31.59
C PRO A 447 6.34 14.27 -33.11
N ILE A 448 5.50 15.18 -33.60
CA ILE A 448 5.15 15.25 -35.01
C ILE A 448 5.96 16.28 -35.79
N GLY A 449 6.68 17.22 -35.17
CA GLY A 449 7.61 18.15 -35.87
C GLY A 449 7.10 18.84 -37.15
N GLY A 450 5.77 18.99 -37.32
CA GLY A 450 5.17 19.49 -38.57
C GLY A 450 5.08 18.48 -39.73
N LEU A 451 5.20 17.18 -39.45
CA LEU A 451 5.02 16.08 -40.40
C LEU A 451 3.57 16.05 -40.90
N LYS A 452 3.41 16.22 -42.22
CA LYS A 452 2.11 16.17 -42.91
C LYS A 452 1.95 14.92 -43.77
N GLU A 453 3.02 14.14 -43.96
CA GLU A 453 3.07 13.02 -44.90
C GLU A 453 3.71 11.79 -44.27
N ARG A 454 3.35 10.61 -44.79
CA ARG A 454 3.96 9.33 -44.40
C ARG A 454 5.45 9.38 -44.73
N SER A 455 6.28 9.03 -43.76
CA SER A 455 7.72 8.87 -43.94
C SER A 455 8.20 7.63 -43.20
N ASP A 456 9.30 7.04 -43.67
CA ASP A 456 9.93 5.88 -43.00
C ASP A 456 10.26 6.20 -41.54
N GLN A 457 10.66 7.44 -41.26
CA GLN A 457 10.96 7.89 -39.89
C GLN A 457 9.72 7.87 -39.00
N LEU A 458 8.57 8.36 -39.48
CA LEU A 458 7.32 8.34 -38.71
C LEU A 458 6.83 6.91 -38.49
N GLU A 459 6.87 6.07 -39.53
CA GLU A 459 6.47 4.67 -39.42
C GLU A 459 7.31 3.90 -38.39
N ARG A 460 8.63 4.14 -38.39
CA ARG A 460 9.53 3.60 -37.36
C ARG A 460 9.13 4.04 -35.96
N VAL A 461 8.92 5.34 -35.73
CA VAL A 461 8.51 5.85 -34.41
C VAL A 461 7.17 5.24 -33.98
N VAL A 462 6.19 5.16 -34.87
CA VAL A 462 4.88 4.54 -34.57
C VAL A 462 5.05 3.06 -34.19
N ASN A 463 5.82 2.30 -34.96
CA ASN A 463 6.09 0.89 -34.67
C ASN A 463 6.84 0.70 -33.34
N HIS A 464 7.81 1.56 -33.04
CA HIS A 464 8.57 1.55 -31.80
C HIS A 464 7.64 1.76 -30.59
N GLU A 465 6.88 2.85 -30.60
CA GLU A 465 6.00 3.20 -29.48
C GLU A 465 4.83 2.22 -29.31
N TYR A 466 4.28 1.71 -30.42
CA TYR A 466 3.25 0.68 -30.37
C TYR A 466 3.79 -0.62 -29.76
N THR A 467 5.02 -1.01 -30.09
CA THR A 467 5.66 -2.19 -29.49
C THR A 467 5.74 -2.06 -27.98
N HIS A 468 6.19 -0.92 -27.45
CA HIS A 468 6.16 -0.67 -26.01
C HIS A 468 4.76 -0.77 -25.42
N ALA A 469 3.76 -0.19 -26.09
CA ALA A 469 2.38 -0.25 -25.63
C ALA A 469 1.86 -1.69 -25.55
N LEU A 470 2.09 -2.48 -26.60
CA LEU A 470 1.69 -3.88 -26.72
C LEU A 470 2.32 -4.73 -25.62
N ILE A 471 3.65 -4.66 -25.50
CA ILE A 471 4.42 -5.44 -24.54
C ILE A 471 4.02 -5.06 -23.10
N ARG A 472 3.80 -3.77 -22.81
CA ARG A 472 3.31 -3.36 -21.48
C ARG A 472 1.97 -3.99 -21.13
N ARG A 473 1.06 -4.17 -22.10
CA ARG A 473 -0.23 -4.83 -21.85
C ARG A 473 -0.11 -6.34 -21.67
N MET A 474 0.90 -6.96 -22.26
CA MET A 474 1.19 -8.39 -22.06
C MET A 474 1.81 -8.68 -20.69
N VAL A 475 2.87 -7.95 -20.31
CA VAL A 475 3.73 -8.30 -19.16
C VAL A 475 3.74 -7.28 -18.02
N GLY A 476 3.12 -6.11 -18.18
CA GLY A 476 3.12 -5.08 -17.14
C GLY A 476 4.50 -4.44 -16.92
N ARG A 477 4.92 -4.29 -15.66
CA ARG A 477 6.13 -3.53 -15.31
C ARG A 477 7.44 -4.31 -15.33
N ASP A 478 7.36 -5.63 -15.43
CA ASP A 478 8.43 -6.54 -15.03
C ASP A 478 9.30 -7.02 -16.21
N ILE A 479 9.23 -6.34 -17.36
CA ILE A 479 10.08 -6.63 -18.51
C ILE A 479 11.46 -5.97 -18.38
N PRO A 480 12.57 -6.69 -18.65
CA PRO A 480 13.89 -6.11 -18.81
C PRO A 480 13.91 -4.98 -19.83
N THR A 481 14.58 -3.87 -19.48
CA THR A 481 14.67 -2.70 -20.36
C THR A 481 15.31 -3.07 -21.71
N TRP A 482 16.43 -3.80 -21.72
CA TRP A 482 17.07 -4.25 -22.97
C TRP A 482 16.15 -5.06 -23.89
N LEU A 483 15.31 -5.93 -23.34
CA LEU A 483 14.40 -6.73 -24.15
C LEU A 483 13.28 -5.86 -24.73
N ASN A 484 12.75 -4.94 -23.92
CA ASN A 484 11.69 -4.03 -24.34
C ASN A 484 12.17 -3.06 -25.45
N GLU A 485 13.33 -2.42 -25.26
CA GLU A 485 13.91 -1.51 -26.26
C GLU A 485 14.37 -2.28 -27.51
N GLY A 486 15.00 -3.45 -27.33
CA GLY A 486 15.47 -4.27 -28.45
C GLY A 486 14.33 -4.78 -29.33
N LEU A 487 13.19 -5.17 -28.74
CA LEU A 487 11.98 -5.52 -29.50
C LEU A 487 11.39 -4.31 -30.22
N ALA A 488 11.32 -3.15 -29.56
CA ALA A 488 10.84 -1.94 -30.20
C ALA A 488 11.68 -1.58 -31.43
N GLN A 489 13.01 -1.66 -31.32
CA GLN A 489 13.94 -1.48 -32.44
C GLN A 489 13.81 -2.57 -33.51
N TYR A 490 13.57 -3.82 -33.12
CA TYR A 490 13.36 -4.91 -34.07
C TYR A 490 12.12 -4.69 -34.95
N PHE A 491 11.03 -4.16 -34.39
CA PHE A 491 9.79 -3.94 -35.13
C PHE A 491 9.72 -2.62 -35.91
N GLU A 492 10.70 -1.73 -35.73
CA GLU A 492 10.84 -0.51 -36.54
C GLU A 492 11.00 -0.81 -38.04
N GLY A 493 11.60 -1.95 -38.42
CA GLY A 493 11.86 -2.33 -39.82
C GLY A 493 13.34 -2.53 -40.11
N GLU A 494 13.73 -2.39 -41.39
CA GLU A 494 15.11 -2.64 -41.85
C GLU A 494 16.15 -1.88 -41.00
N PRO A 495 17.13 -2.58 -40.40
CA PRO A 495 18.09 -1.95 -39.51
C PRO A 495 18.90 -0.90 -40.26
N LEU A 496 18.79 0.34 -39.80
CA LEU A 496 19.64 1.43 -40.26
C LEU A 496 21.12 1.07 -40.10
N LYS A 497 21.95 1.58 -41.02
CA LYS A 497 23.42 1.74 -40.91
C LYS A 497 23.91 2.43 -39.61
N VAL A 498 23.00 2.80 -38.72
CA VAL A 498 23.20 3.53 -37.46
C VAL A 498 23.88 2.64 -36.40
N HIS A 499 23.71 1.32 -36.46
CA HIS A 499 24.37 0.40 -35.53
C HIS A 499 25.83 0.09 -35.90
N ASP A 500 26.24 0.36 -37.14
CA ASP A 500 27.51 -0.13 -37.71
C ASP A 500 28.73 0.29 -36.88
N ARG A 501 28.74 1.50 -36.32
CA ARG A 501 29.86 1.98 -35.50
C ARG A 501 29.99 1.21 -34.18
N ASN A 502 28.88 0.99 -33.48
CA ASN A 502 28.87 0.32 -32.19
C ASN A 502 29.05 -1.19 -32.36
N VAL A 503 28.49 -1.79 -33.42
CA VAL A 503 28.78 -3.18 -33.80
C VAL A 503 30.27 -3.34 -34.10
N ALA A 504 30.87 -2.45 -34.89
CA ALA A 504 32.32 -2.49 -35.15
C ALA A 504 33.16 -2.27 -33.89
N TYR A 505 32.66 -1.50 -32.92
CA TYR A 505 33.30 -1.40 -31.60
C TYR A 505 33.23 -2.73 -30.85
N ILE A 506 32.04 -3.31 -30.68
CA ILE A 506 31.81 -4.59 -29.98
C ILE A 506 32.69 -5.70 -30.57
N LEU A 507 32.76 -5.81 -31.89
CA LEU A 507 33.54 -6.86 -32.56
C LEU A 507 35.05 -6.70 -32.35
N ARG A 508 35.56 -5.46 -32.29
CA ARG A 508 36.98 -5.18 -32.06
C ARG A 508 37.40 -5.29 -30.61
N SER A 509 36.59 -4.75 -29.69
CA SER A 509 36.95 -4.68 -28.26
C SER A 509 36.49 -5.90 -27.46
N ARG A 510 35.44 -6.59 -27.93
CA ARG A 510 34.64 -7.55 -27.15
C ARG A 510 34.09 -6.96 -25.84
N ASP A 511 34.11 -5.63 -25.74
CA ASP A 511 33.62 -4.87 -24.60
C ASP A 511 32.12 -4.61 -24.81
N VAL A 512 31.32 -5.18 -23.91
CA VAL A 512 29.86 -5.16 -23.95
C VAL A 512 29.33 -4.95 -22.54
N LEU A 513 28.16 -4.34 -22.46
CA LEU A 513 27.46 -4.16 -21.20
C LEU A 513 26.86 -5.51 -20.78
N PRO A 514 27.01 -5.94 -19.52
CA PRO A 514 26.34 -7.14 -19.05
C PRO A 514 24.82 -6.99 -19.20
N LEU A 515 24.15 -7.91 -19.90
CA LEU A 515 22.70 -7.84 -20.16
C LEU A 515 21.86 -7.71 -18.87
N ARG A 516 22.33 -8.31 -17.77
CA ARG A 516 21.71 -8.16 -16.45
C ARG A 516 21.70 -6.71 -15.96
N ASP A 517 22.74 -5.94 -16.26
CA ASP A 517 22.84 -4.51 -15.90
C ASP A 517 21.94 -3.64 -16.79
N LEU A 518 21.56 -4.16 -17.96
CA LEU A 518 20.61 -3.53 -18.88
C LEU A 518 19.14 -3.86 -18.59
N GLU A 519 18.83 -4.58 -17.51
CA GLU A 519 17.44 -4.73 -17.06
C GLU A 519 16.89 -3.39 -16.54
N GLY A 520 17.75 -2.52 -16.00
CA GLY A 520 17.39 -1.23 -15.42
C GLY A 520 17.26 -0.07 -16.43
N SER A 521 16.93 1.12 -15.92
CA SER A 521 16.69 2.31 -16.75
C SER A 521 17.95 2.86 -17.42
N PHE A 522 17.88 3.06 -18.74
CA PHE A 522 18.96 3.67 -19.53
C PHE A 522 19.10 5.18 -19.32
N LEU A 523 18.11 5.85 -18.72
CA LEU A 523 18.07 7.31 -18.56
C LEU A 523 19.20 7.89 -17.70
N LYS A 524 19.92 7.06 -16.93
CA LYS A 524 21.05 7.48 -16.10
C LYS A 524 22.41 7.27 -16.77
N MET A 525 22.43 6.65 -17.95
CA MET A 525 23.65 6.36 -18.69
C MET A 525 24.14 7.60 -19.45
N GLY A 526 25.45 7.73 -19.65
CA GLY A 526 26.01 8.73 -20.56
C GLY A 526 25.60 8.43 -22.01
N GLY A 527 25.63 9.44 -22.89
CA GLY A 527 25.13 9.30 -24.27
C GLY A 527 25.74 8.14 -25.06
N ASP A 528 27.07 7.98 -24.99
CA ASP A 528 27.78 6.88 -25.67
C ASP A 528 27.41 5.51 -25.09
N THR A 529 27.32 5.40 -23.76
CA THR A 529 26.92 4.16 -23.08
C THR A 529 25.47 3.78 -23.39
N ALA A 530 24.56 4.75 -23.43
CA ALA A 530 23.18 4.52 -23.82
C ALA A 530 23.09 4.04 -25.27
N SER A 531 23.82 4.69 -26.19
CA SER A 531 23.89 4.28 -27.60
C SER A 531 24.39 2.84 -27.78
N LEU A 532 25.39 2.44 -26.99
CA LEU A 532 25.87 1.06 -26.94
C LEU A 532 24.79 0.12 -26.40
N ALA A 533 24.14 0.46 -25.28
CA ALA A 533 23.06 -0.35 -24.69
C ALA A 533 21.90 -0.59 -25.67
N TYR A 534 21.48 0.42 -26.43
CA TYR A 534 20.49 0.27 -27.50
C TYR A 534 20.98 -0.67 -28.61
N THR A 535 22.24 -0.54 -29.03
CA THR A 535 22.80 -1.41 -30.07
C THR A 535 22.88 -2.88 -29.61
N GLU A 536 23.32 -3.12 -28.38
CA GLU A 536 23.34 -4.46 -27.78
C GLU A 536 21.93 -5.02 -27.66
N SER A 537 20.97 -4.23 -27.17
CA SER A 537 19.57 -4.62 -27.02
C SER A 537 18.97 -5.10 -28.34
N PHE A 538 19.10 -4.30 -29.41
CA PHE A 538 18.62 -4.68 -30.75
C PHE A 538 19.31 -5.94 -31.27
N THR A 539 20.65 -5.97 -31.27
CA THR A 539 21.39 -7.09 -31.90
C THR A 539 21.23 -8.41 -31.14
N VAL A 540 21.03 -8.38 -29.83
CA VAL A 540 20.71 -9.57 -29.03
C VAL A 540 19.29 -10.05 -29.32
N VAL A 541 18.31 -9.15 -29.41
CA VAL A 541 16.93 -9.52 -29.79
C VAL A 541 16.88 -10.11 -31.20
N ASP A 542 17.55 -9.48 -32.16
CA ASP A 542 17.70 -10.00 -33.53
C ASP A 542 18.34 -11.40 -33.53
N TYR A 543 19.39 -11.62 -32.74
CA TYR A 543 19.98 -12.94 -32.56
C TYR A 543 18.98 -13.97 -32.01
N ILE A 544 18.24 -13.62 -30.96
CA ILE A 544 17.25 -14.50 -30.35
C ILE A 544 16.19 -14.88 -31.38
N ILE A 545 15.63 -13.90 -32.11
CA ILE A 545 14.55 -14.16 -33.06
C ILE A 545 15.05 -14.98 -34.25
N ARG A 546 16.25 -14.72 -34.78
CA ARG A 546 16.80 -15.49 -35.91
C ARG A 546 17.14 -16.93 -35.54
N ASN A 547 17.69 -17.17 -34.34
CA ASN A 547 18.17 -18.50 -33.96
C ASN A 547 17.16 -19.33 -33.17
N HIS A 548 16.22 -18.67 -32.49
CA HIS A 548 15.21 -19.32 -31.65
C HIS A 548 13.77 -18.94 -32.03
N GLY A 549 13.56 -18.15 -33.08
CA GLY A 549 12.23 -17.75 -33.54
C GLY A 549 11.53 -16.75 -32.60
N ILE A 550 10.48 -16.12 -33.12
CA ILE A 550 9.62 -15.21 -32.32
C ILE A 550 8.94 -15.95 -31.15
N TYR A 551 8.75 -17.26 -31.25
CA TYR A 551 8.15 -18.08 -30.19
C TYR A 551 8.98 -18.07 -28.89
N ALA A 552 10.32 -17.93 -28.98
CA ALA A 552 11.15 -17.80 -27.79
C ALA A 552 10.83 -16.51 -27.03
N VAL A 553 10.60 -15.41 -27.76
CA VAL A 553 10.16 -14.13 -27.19
C VAL A 553 8.76 -14.26 -26.61
N GLN A 554 7.81 -14.83 -27.36
CA GLN A 554 6.45 -15.07 -26.87
C GLN A 554 6.45 -15.88 -25.56
N LYS A 555 7.25 -16.95 -25.51
CA LYS A 555 7.42 -17.75 -24.29
C LYS A 555 7.98 -16.88 -23.16
N MET A 556 9.00 -16.06 -23.45
CA MET A 556 9.61 -15.22 -22.43
C MET A 556 8.60 -14.25 -21.81
N LEU A 557 7.77 -13.63 -22.65
CA LEU A 557 6.72 -12.71 -22.23
C LEU A 557 5.59 -13.43 -21.49
N GLY A 558 5.15 -14.61 -21.95
CA GLY A 558 4.11 -15.38 -21.26
C GLY A 558 4.52 -15.84 -19.86
N ASP A 559 5.78 -16.28 -19.70
CA ASP A 559 6.37 -16.64 -18.41
C ASP A 559 6.44 -15.42 -17.46
N LEU A 560 6.89 -14.27 -17.98
CA LEU A 560 6.92 -13.01 -17.22
C LEU A 560 5.53 -12.57 -16.78
N ALA A 561 4.53 -12.66 -17.64
CA ALA A 561 3.13 -12.33 -17.32
C ALA A 561 2.58 -13.24 -16.23
N SER A 562 3.11 -14.46 -16.12
CA SER A 562 2.79 -15.43 -15.07
C SER A 562 3.62 -15.26 -13.79
N GLY A 563 4.53 -14.27 -13.75
CA GLY A 563 5.39 -13.96 -12.61
C GLY A 563 6.65 -14.83 -12.48
N VAL A 564 7.05 -15.52 -13.55
CA VAL A 564 8.31 -16.26 -13.58
C VAL A 564 9.48 -15.27 -13.68
N PRO A 565 10.55 -15.43 -12.88
CA PRO A 565 11.75 -14.59 -13.00
C PRO A 565 12.36 -14.64 -14.40
N PHE A 566 12.78 -13.49 -14.93
CA PHE A 566 13.22 -13.36 -16.32
C PHE A 566 14.33 -14.33 -16.71
N GLU A 567 15.39 -14.46 -15.91
CA GLU A 567 16.52 -15.35 -16.24
C GLU A 567 16.10 -16.82 -16.38
N LYS A 568 15.13 -17.29 -15.57
CA LYS A 568 14.58 -18.65 -15.73
C LYS A 568 13.81 -18.80 -17.02
N SER A 569 13.08 -17.76 -17.38
CA SER A 569 12.30 -17.68 -18.61
C SER A 569 13.22 -17.68 -19.84
N LEU A 570 14.32 -16.92 -19.80
CA LEU A 570 15.35 -16.90 -20.84
C LEU A 570 15.94 -18.29 -21.08
N VAL A 571 16.34 -18.99 -20.02
CA VAL A 571 16.88 -20.37 -20.11
C VAL A 571 15.83 -21.32 -20.68
N ALA A 572 14.57 -21.21 -20.24
CA ALA A 572 13.51 -22.07 -20.74
C ALA A 572 13.15 -21.81 -22.22
N ALA A 573 13.39 -20.59 -22.73
CA ALA A 573 13.10 -20.22 -24.11
C ALA A 573 14.26 -20.49 -25.07
N THR A 574 15.50 -20.31 -24.63
CA THR A 574 16.69 -20.34 -25.49
C THR A 574 17.65 -21.49 -25.18
N GLY A 575 17.50 -22.13 -24.02
CA GLY A 575 18.47 -23.08 -23.48
C GLY A 575 19.73 -22.42 -22.88
N MET A 576 19.77 -21.09 -22.82
CA MET A 576 20.96 -20.33 -22.40
C MET A 576 20.66 -19.41 -21.22
N ASP A 577 21.61 -19.32 -20.30
CA ASP A 577 21.65 -18.24 -19.33
C ASP A 577 22.25 -16.97 -19.95
N TYR A 578 22.41 -15.90 -19.17
CA TYR A 578 22.99 -14.66 -19.68
C TYR A 578 24.40 -14.80 -20.25
N ALA A 579 25.23 -15.67 -19.66
CA ALA A 579 26.60 -15.86 -20.12
C ALA A 579 26.62 -16.65 -21.43
N GLY A 580 25.84 -17.73 -21.52
CA GLY A 580 25.67 -18.52 -22.73
C GLY A 580 25.10 -17.69 -23.89
N LEU A 581 24.07 -16.88 -23.61
CA LEU A 581 23.47 -15.99 -24.61
C LEU A 581 24.49 -14.99 -25.15
N ARG A 582 25.27 -14.35 -24.26
CA ARG A 582 26.30 -13.39 -24.65
C ARG A 582 27.31 -14.02 -25.61
N GLU A 583 27.85 -15.18 -25.28
CA GLU A 583 28.88 -15.81 -26.10
C GLU A 583 28.34 -16.25 -27.46
N ALA A 584 27.15 -16.85 -27.48
CA ALA A 584 26.53 -17.29 -28.72
C ALA A 584 26.15 -16.10 -29.63
N TRP A 585 25.63 -15.02 -29.05
CA TRP A 585 25.34 -13.77 -29.75
C TRP A 585 26.61 -13.15 -30.35
N LEU A 586 27.70 -13.04 -29.58
CA LEU A 586 28.95 -12.47 -30.09
C LEU A 586 29.52 -13.27 -31.29
N GLN A 587 29.44 -14.60 -31.24
CA GLN A 587 29.87 -15.46 -32.36
C GLN A 587 28.99 -15.30 -33.60
N ASP A 588 27.68 -15.10 -33.43
CA ASP A 588 26.76 -14.81 -34.53
C ASP A 588 27.00 -13.42 -35.12
N LEU A 589 27.27 -12.43 -34.26
CA LEU A 589 27.57 -11.06 -34.68
C LEU A 589 28.82 -11.00 -35.56
N GLU A 590 29.87 -11.74 -35.21
CA GLU A 590 31.09 -11.89 -36.04
C GLU A 590 30.81 -12.51 -37.41
N LYS A 591 29.90 -13.48 -37.50
CA LYS A 591 29.54 -14.09 -38.78
C LYS A 591 28.71 -13.16 -39.65
N LYS A 592 27.86 -12.34 -39.02
CA LYS A 592 26.95 -11.41 -39.71
C LYS A 592 27.70 -10.16 -40.23
N TYR A 593 28.74 -9.73 -39.52
CA TYR A 593 29.55 -8.55 -39.84
C TYR A 593 31.04 -8.92 -39.94
N PRO A 594 31.46 -9.58 -41.04
CA PRO A 594 32.81 -10.12 -41.22
C PRO A 594 33.91 -9.07 -41.42
#